data_AF-A0A1Q9W146-F1
#
_entry.id   AF-A0A1Q9W146-F1
#
_cell.length_a   1.000
_cell.length_b   1.000
_cell.length_c   1.000
_cell.angle_alpha   90.00
_cell.angle_beta   90.00
_cell.angle_gamma   90.00
#
_symmetry.space_group_name_H-M   'P 1'
#
loop_
_entity.id
_entity.type
_entity.pdbx_description
1 polymer ?
#
loop_
_entity_poly.entity_id
_entity_poly.type
_entity_poly.pdbx_seq_one_letter_code
_entity_poly.pdbx_strand_id
1 'polypeptide(L)'
;MSDSTAVEGAANAQSAEDAAKSAEASSNEAAASVEAAGLGDAGKKALDAERKRANEAEKRLKEAADRIAEFEDAQRTEEEKRQHELETLRAQIEDERKQREAVERDLLVKSVAAEYGLPDELAGRLAGEDREALVEDAKVLQKLMAPSGPRKPAPVPEAGTANAPKRSTEQQFADAISNAFG
;
A
#
# COMPACT_ATOMS: atom_id res chain seq x y z
N MET A 1 -62.50 64.06 23.09
CA MET A 1 -61.23 64.49 22.47
C MET A 1 -61.30 63.99 21.03
N SER A 2 -61.72 64.84 20.09
CA SER A 2 -60.84 65.78 19.34
C SER A 2 -59.94 64.95 18.41
N ASP A 3 -59.75 65.19 17.12
CA ASP A 3 -60.09 66.21 16.12
C ASP A 3 -59.80 65.48 14.78
N SER A 4 -60.58 65.63 13.71
CA SER A 4 -60.47 66.67 12.67
C SER A 4 -59.21 66.59 11.78
N THR A 5 -59.44 66.74 10.46
CA THR A 5 -58.50 67.04 9.36
C THR A 5 -57.53 65.95 8.91
N ALA A 6 -57.18 65.76 7.63
CA ALA A 6 -57.51 66.47 6.40
C ALA A 6 -57.21 65.58 5.17
N VAL A 7 -58.05 65.78 4.15
CA VAL A 7 -57.71 65.67 2.73
C VAL A 7 -56.56 66.64 2.43
N GLU A 8 -55.48 66.20 1.78
CA GLU A 8 -54.70 66.95 0.77
C GLU A 8 -53.35 66.28 0.52
N GLY A 9 -52.94 66.19 -0.75
CA GLY A 9 -51.53 65.96 -1.08
C GLY A 9 -51.21 65.02 -2.25
N ALA A 10 -52.16 64.68 -3.13
CA ALA A 10 -51.89 63.89 -4.34
C ALA A 10 -51.35 64.73 -5.53
N ALA A 11 -50.67 65.85 -5.28
CA ALA A 11 -50.28 66.81 -6.32
C ALA A 11 -48.80 67.24 -6.28
N ASN A 12 -47.88 66.37 -5.86
CA ASN A 12 -46.44 66.73 -5.81
C ASN A 12 -45.46 65.67 -6.35
N ALA A 13 -45.92 64.71 -7.16
CA ALA A 13 -45.04 63.71 -7.77
C ALA A 13 -44.62 64.02 -9.22
N GLN A 14 -45.32 64.93 -9.92
CA GLN A 14 -45.02 65.22 -11.34
C GLN A 14 -43.96 66.32 -11.57
N SER A 15 -43.57 67.08 -10.55
CA SER A 15 -42.57 68.16 -10.70
C SER A 15 -41.12 67.73 -10.43
N ALA A 16 -40.88 66.47 -10.04
CA ALA A 16 -39.53 65.94 -9.78
C ALA A 16 -38.92 65.18 -10.97
N GLU A 17 -39.75 64.59 -11.85
CA GLU A 17 -39.27 63.87 -13.04
C GLU A 17 -38.81 64.80 -14.17
N ASP A 18 -39.35 66.02 -14.25
CA ASP A 18 -38.97 66.99 -15.30
C ASP A 18 -37.60 67.66 -15.03
N ALA A 19 -37.18 67.73 -13.77
CA ALA A 19 -35.87 68.27 -13.39
C ALA A 19 -34.71 67.27 -13.63
N ALA A 20 -34.97 65.97 -13.52
CA ALA A 20 -33.97 64.92 -13.78
C ALA A 20 -33.68 64.76 -15.29
N LYS A 21 -34.70 64.96 -16.14
CA LYS A 21 -34.58 64.84 -17.59
C LYS A 21 -33.81 66.01 -18.25
N SER A 22 -33.84 67.18 -17.62
CA SER A 22 -33.11 68.38 -18.09
C SER A 22 -31.62 68.37 -17.69
N ALA A 23 -31.26 67.66 -16.62
CA ALA A 23 -29.86 67.45 -16.20
C ALA A 23 -29.12 66.40 -17.06
N GLU A 24 -29.83 65.37 -17.55
CA GLU A 24 -29.29 64.40 -18.51
C GLU A 24 -29.08 65.00 -19.92
N ALA A 25 -29.90 65.96 -20.34
CA ALA A 25 -29.74 66.60 -21.65
C ALA A 25 -28.47 67.49 -21.74
N SER A 26 -28.16 68.24 -20.68
CA SER A 26 -27.00 69.16 -20.66
C SER A 26 -25.66 68.43 -20.48
N SER A 27 -25.66 67.26 -19.86
CA SER A 27 -24.46 66.41 -19.73
C SER A 27 -24.20 65.55 -20.97
N ASN A 28 -25.24 65.20 -21.74
CA ASN A 28 -25.11 64.42 -22.96
C ASN A 28 -24.70 65.27 -24.19
N GLU A 29 -25.01 66.57 -24.21
CA GLU A 29 -24.64 67.47 -25.31
C GLU A 29 -23.19 68.01 -25.19
N ALA A 30 -22.65 68.07 -23.97
CA ALA A 30 -21.22 68.30 -23.73
C ALA A 30 -20.35 67.06 -24.01
N ALA A 31 -20.90 65.85 -23.87
CA ALA A 31 -20.22 64.61 -24.24
C ALA A 31 -20.24 64.36 -25.77
N ALA A 32 -21.35 64.70 -26.44
CA ALA A 32 -21.52 64.50 -27.88
C ALA A 32 -20.72 65.50 -28.76
N SER A 33 -20.40 66.68 -28.25
CA SER A 33 -19.59 67.67 -28.98
C SER A 33 -18.08 67.40 -28.96
N VAL A 34 -17.61 66.48 -28.09
CA VAL A 34 -16.22 66.00 -28.07
C VAL A 34 -16.03 64.81 -29.02
N GLU A 35 -17.07 64.04 -29.32
CA GLU A 35 -17.00 62.88 -30.22
C GLU A 35 -16.97 63.25 -31.72
N ALA A 36 -17.47 64.43 -32.12
CA ALA A 36 -17.52 64.84 -33.52
C ALA A 36 -16.21 65.47 -34.05
N ALA A 37 -15.28 65.86 -33.17
CA ALA A 37 -13.93 66.24 -33.56
C ALA A 37 -13.04 65.00 -33.54
N GLY A 38 -13.10 64.22 -34.63
CA GLY A 38 -12.35 62.96 -34.76
C GLY A 38 -10.92 63.09 -34.22
N LEU A 39 -10.49 62.12 -33.40
CA LEU A 39 -9.20 62.12 -32.71
C LEU A 39 -8.13 62.77 -33.58
N GLY A 40 -7.61 63.93 -33.17
CA GLY A 40 -6.51 64.59 -33.86
C GLY A 40 -5.30 63.65 -33.99
N ASP A 41 -4.31 64.00 -34.81
CA ASP A 41 -3.17 63.12 -35.13
C ASP A 41 -2.43 62.59 -33.88
N ALA A 42 -2.42 63.37 -32.79
CA ALA A 42 -1.88 62.94 -31.50
C ALA A 42 -2.69 61.81 -30.84
N GLY A 43 -4.03 61.88 -30.90
CA GLY A 43 -4.93 60.87 -30.32
C GLY A 43 -4.87 59.54 -31.08
N LYS A 44 -4.79 59.59 -32.42
CA LYS A 44 -4.60 58.39 -33.26
C LYS A 44 -3.26 57.71 -32.96
N LYS A 45 -2.17 58.48 -32.86
CA LYS A 45 -0.85 57.95 -32.47
C LYS A 45 -0.84 57.30 -31.08
N ALA A 46 -1.53 57.87 -30.10
CA ALA A 46 -1.64 57.29 -28.77
C ALA A 46 -2.41 55.96 -28.78
N LEU A 47 -3.50 55.89 -29.55
CA LEU A 47 -4.29 54.66 -29.71
C LEU A 47 -3.51 53.56 -30.43
N ASP A 48 -2.73 53.91 -31.45
CA ASP A 48 -1.86 52.96 -32.16
C ASP A 48 -0.72 52.46 -31.27
N ALA A 49 -0.14 53.34 -30.43
CA ALA A 49 0.87 52.94 -29.45
C ALA A 49 0.30 52.00 -28.38
N GLU A 50 -0.93 52.26 -27.93
CA GLU A 50 -1.61 51.41 -26.96
C GLU A 50 -1.95 50.04 -27.55
N ARG A 51 -2.52 50.01 -28.77
CA ARG A 51 -2.78 48.76 -29.49
C ARG A 51 -1.50 47.95 -29.72
N LYS A 52 -0.39 48.59 -30.06
CA LYS A 52 0.90 47.91 -30.20
C LYS A 52 1.36 47.31 -28.88
N ARG A 53 1.27 48.05 -27.76
CA ARG A 53 1.62 47.53 -26.43
C ARG A 53 0.73 46.36 -26.02
N ALA A 54 -0.58 46.46 -26.25
CA ALA A 54 -1.53 45.38 -25.97
C ALA A 54 -1.20 44.12 -26.79
N ASN A 55 -1.01 44.27 -28.10
CA ASN A 55 -0.67 43.15 -28.99
C ASN A 55 0.67 42.50 -28.60
N GLU A 56 1.67 43.30 -28.22
CA GLU A 56 2.95 42.76 -27.73
C GLU A 56 2.81 42.03 -26.39
N ALA A 57 2.00 42.55 -25.46
CA ALA A 57 1.74 41.90 -24.19
C ALA A 57 1.00 40.57 -24.38
N GLU A 58 -0.03 40.54 -25.23
CA GLU A 58 -0.76 39.31 -25.59
C GLU A 58 0.16 38.29 -26.24
N LYS A 59 1.03 38.72 -27.15
CA LYS A 59 2.01 37.85 -27.79
C LYS A 59 2.96 37.22 -26.76
N ARG A 60 3.49 38.03 -25.83
CA ARG A 60 4.37 37.54 -24.75
C ARG A 60 3.64 36.59 -23.80
N LEU A 61 2.37 36.87 -23.50
CA LEU A 61 1.54 36.01 -22.66
C LEU A 61 1.31 34.65 -23.31
N LYS A 62 0.99 34.65 -24.61
CA LYS A 62 0.83 33.41 -25.38
C LYS A 62 2.13 32.62 -25.45
N GLU A 63 3.25 33.26 -25.77
CA GLU A 63 4.56 32.60 -25.80
C GLU A 63 4.96 32.01 -24.43
N ALA A 64 4.62 32.69 -23.33
CA ALA A 64 4.84 32.16 -21.98
C ALA A 64 3.93 30.98 -21.66
N ALA A 65 2.65 31.06 -22.02
CA ALA A 65 1.69 29.96 -21.84
C ALA A 65 2.08 28.72 -22.65
N ASP A 66 2.49 28.90 -23.91
CA ASP A 66 2.95 27.82 -24.78
C ASP A 66 4.19 27.12 -24.18
N ARG A 67 5.15 27.89 -23.67
CA ARG A 67 6.33 27.33 -22.97
C ARG A 67 5.96 26.57 -21.70
N ILE A 68 5.02 27.09 -20.91
CA ILE A 68 4.55 26.40 -19.69
C ILE A 68 3.90 25.07 -20.07
N ALA A 69 3.07 25.03 -21.11
CA ALA A 69 2.45 23.81 -21.60
C ALA A 69 3.49 22.78 -22.08
N GLU A 70 4.51 23.21 -22.83
CA GLU A 70 5.62 22.33 -23.26
C GLU A 70 6.38 21.73 -22.07
N PHE A 71 6.65 22.54 -21.02
CA PHE A 71 7.30 22.04 -19.81
C PHE A 71 6.41 21.08 -19.02
N GLU A 72 5.11 21.35 -18.92
CA GLU A 72 4.16 20.44 -18.26
C GLU A 72 4.03 19.11 -18.99
N ASP A 73 3.95 19.11 -20.32
CA ASP A 73 3.86 17.89 -21.10
C ASP A 73 5.17 17.06 -21.04
N ALA A 74 6.33 17.72 -21.12
CA ALA A 74 7.62 17.06 -20.93
C ALA A 74 7.75 16.48 -19.51
N GLN A 75 7.36 17.23 -18.48
CA GLN A 75 7.41 16.75 -17.10
C GLN A 75 6.40 15.63 -16.83
N ARG A 76 5.16 15.71 -17.34
CA ARG A 76 4.17 14.64 -17.18
C ARG A 76 4.67 13.32 -17.74
N THR A 77 5.27 13.34 -18.93
CA THR A 77 5.85 12.12 -19.52
C THR A 77 7.07 11.59 -18.77
N GLU A 78 7.90 12.46 -18.18
CA GLU A 78 8.99 12.05 -17.29
C GLU A 78 8.51 11.57 -15.92
N GLU A 79 7.45 12.19 -15.38
CA GLU A 79 6.81 11.82 -14.11
C GLU A 79 6.18 10.43 -14.23
N GLU A 80 5.47 10.15 -15.33
CA GLU A 80 4.90 8.83 -15.62
C GLU A 80 5.99 7.75 -15.73
N LYS A 81 7.10 8.03 -16.43
CA LYS A 81 8.25 7.12 -16.48
C LYS A 81 8.86 6.90 -15.10
N ARG A 82 9.06 7.98 -14.32
CA ARG A 82 9.57 7.91 -12.95
C ARG A 82 8.63 7.11 -12.04
N GLN A 83 7.32 7.29 -12.17
CA GLN A 83 6.33 6.54 -11.38
C GLN A 83 6.38 5.04 -11.73
N HIS A 84 6.39 4.69 -13.02
CA HIS A 84 6.52 3.30 -13.46
C HIS A 84 7.83 2.66 -12.98
N GLU A 85 8.95 3.38 -13.07
CA GLU A 85 10.24 2.92 -12.54
C GLU A 85 10.21 2.71 -11.02
N LEU A 86 9.60 3.65 -10.28
CA LEU A 86 9.45 3.53 -8.83
C LEU A 86 8.57 2.33 -8.43
N GLU A 87 7.47 2.09 -9.14
CA GLU A 87 6.62 0.91 -8.92
C GLU A 87 7.37 -0.38 -9.23
N THR A 88 8.10 -0.42 -10.33
CA THR A 88 8.94 -1.57 -10.72
C THR A 88 10.00 -1.86 -9.66
N LEU A 89 10.71 -0.84 -9.20
CA LEU A 89 11.73 -0.98 -8.16
C LEU A 89 11.14 -1.42 -6.82
N ARG A 90 9.96 -0.90 -6.44
CA ARG A 90 9.25 -1.35 -5.23
C ARG A 90 8.89 -2.82 -5.29
N ALA A 91 8.35 -3.27 -6.42
CA ALA A 91 8.03 -4.69 -6.63
C ALA A 91 9.28 -5.57 -6.54
N GLN A 92 10.39 -5.16 -7.18
CA GLN A 92 11.67 -5.88 -7.09
C GLN A 92 12.20 -5.96 -5.67
N ILE A 93 12.14 -4.87 -4.90
CA ILE A 93 12.57 -4.85 -3.50
C ILE A 93 11.72 -5.82 -2.66
N GLU A 94 10.39 -5.84 -2.86
CA GLU A 94 9.51 -6.74 -2.13
C GLU A 94 9.80 -8.21 -2.44
N ASP A 95 9.99 -8.54 -3.73
CA ASP A 95 10.33 -9.89 -4.17
C ASP A 95 11.70 -10.34 -3.65
N GLU A 96 12.72 -9.47 -3.71
CA GLU A 96 14.03 -9.75 -3.13
C GLU A 96 13.95 -9.94 -1.62
N ARG A 97 13.12 -9.17 -0.91
CA ARG A 97 12.93 -9.31 0.53
C ARG A 97 12.32 -10.66 0.87
N LYS A 98 11.28 -11.09 0.15
CA LYS A 98 10.65 -12.42 0.33
C LYS A 98 11.65 -13.54 0.06
N GLN A 99 12.46 -13.42 -0.99
CA GLN A 99 13.49 -14.41 -1.31
C GLN A 99 14.56 -14.49 -0.21
N ARG A 100 15.03 -13.34 0.30
CA ARG A 100 15.98 -13.29 1.42
C ARG A 100 15.40 -13.92 2.68
N GLU A 101 14.18 -13.55 3.06
CA GLU A 101 13.49 -14.12 4.22
C GLU A 101 13.33 -15.64 4.08
N ALA A 102 12.99 -16.15 2.89
CA ALA A 102 12.88 -17.58 2.63
C ALA A 102 14.24 -18.31 2.73
N VAL A 103 15.31 -17.73 2.18
CA VAL A 103 16.65 -18.32 2.26
C VAL A 103 17.19 -18.28 3.69
N GLU A 104 16.99 -17.18 4.41
CA GLU A 104 17.40 -17.05 5.82
C GLU A 104 16.66 -18.07 6.70
N ARG A 105 15.35 -18.23 6.48
CA ARG A 105 14.53 -19.26 7.12
C ARG A 105 15.07 -20.67 6.84
N ASP A 106 15.32 -21.00 5.58
CA ASP A 106 15.85 -22.31 5.18
C ASP A 106 17.21 -22.60 5.81
N LEU A 107 18.11 -21.61 5.84
CA LEU A 107 19.41 -21.73 6.47
C LEU A 107 19.27 -21.93 7.99
N LEU A 108 18.36 -21.21 8.63
CA LEU A 108 18.10 -21.37 10.05
C LEU A 108 17.60 -22.78 10.37
N VAL A 109 16.60 -23.26 9.63
CA VAL A 109 16.04 -24.62 9.76
C VAL A 109 17.13 -25.68 9.57
N LYS A 110 17.93 -25.58 8.50
CA LYS A 110 19.04 -26.51 8.23
C LYS A 110 20.12 -26.47 9.31
N SER A 111 20.44 -25.28 9.81
CA SER A 111 21.45 -25.12 10.87
C SER A 111 21.03 -25.80 12.17
N VAL A 112 19.76 -25.64 12.57
CA VAL A 112 19.21 -26.30 13.76
C VAL A 112 19.11 -27.80 13.53
N ALA A 113 18.62 -28.25 12.38
CA ALA A 113 18.56 -29.68 12.07
C ALA A 113 19.94 -30.35 12.18
N ALA A 114 20.98 -29.73 11.60
CA ALA A 114 22.35 -30.22 11.67
C ALA A 114 22.90 -30.23 13.12
N GLU A 115 22.61 -29.20 13.92
CA GLU A 115 23.03 -29.11 15.32
C GLU A 115 22.46 -30.26 16.19
N TYR A 116 21.25 -30.73 15.88
CA TYR A 116 20.59 -31.84 16.58
C TYR A 116 20.74 -33.19 15.87
N GLY A 117 21.52 -33.25 14.79
CA GLY A 117 21.80 -34.48 14.03
C GLY A 117 20.57 -35.05 13.30
N LEU A 118 19.61 -34.20 12.95
CA LEU A 118 18.44 -34.57 12.16
C LEU A 118 18.83 -34.67 10.67
N PRO A 119 18.37 -35.71 9.94
CA PRO A 119 18.51 -35.79 8.50
C PRO A 119 17.82 -34.63 7.77
N ASP A 120 18.32 -34.26 6.60
CA ASP A 120 17.76 -33.20 5.75
C ASP A 120 16.27 -33.42 5.42
N GLU A 121 15.85 -34.68 5.27
CA GLU A 121 14.45 -35.05 5.04
C GLU A 121 13.51 -34.62 6.19
N LEU A 122 14.03 -34.54 7.42
CA LEU A 122 13.29 -34.10 8.60
C LEU A 122 13.51 -32.62 8.92
N ALA A 123 14.58 -32.00 8.41
CA ALA A 123 14.81 -30.57 8.57
C ALA A 123 13.62 -29.75 8.06
N GLY A 124 13.08 -30.11 6.89
CA GLY A 124 11.90 -29.45 6.31
C GLY A 124 10.59 -29.62 7.10
N ARG A 125 10.58 -30.48 8.15
CA ARG A 125 9.42 -30.67 9.04
C ARG A 125 9.49 -29.84 10.31
N LEU A 126 10.62 -29.18 10.59
CA LEU A 126 10.79 -28.39 11.80
C LEU A 126 9.81 -27.21 11.81
N ALA A 127 8.99 -27.16 12.85
CA ALA A 127 8.01 -26.10 13.07
C ALA A 127 8.57 -25.04 14.03
N GLY A 128 8.30 -23.77 13.76
CA GLY A 128 8.74 -22.65 14.60
C GLY A 128 9.16 -21.44 13.78
N GLU A 129 8.82 -20.24 14.26
CA GLU A 129 9.14 -18.97 13.58
C GLU A 129 10.54 -18.46 13.96
N ASP A 130 11.02 -18.80 15.15
CA ASP A 130 12.31 -18.40 15.69
C ASP A 130 13.22 -19.59 15.99
N ARG A 131 14.46 -19.29 16.34
CA ARG A 131 15.46 -20.32 16.64
C ARG A 131 15.07 -21.17 17.84
N GLU A 132 14.44 -20.58 18.86
CA GLU A 132 14.09 -21.29 20.10
C GLU A 132 13.01 -22.34 19.86
N ALA A 133 11.95 -21.98 19.13
CA ALA A 133 10.89 -22.90 18.74
C ALA A 133 11.42 -24.05 17.88
N LEU A 134 12.29 -23.75 16.90
CA LEU A 134 12.93 -24.77 16.07
C LEU A 134 13.80 -25.73 16.88
N VAL A 135 14.52 -25.21 17.87
CA VAL A 135 15.37 -26.01 18.77
C VAL A 135 14.52 -26.96 19.61
N GLU A 136 13.41 -26.49 20.18
CA GLU A 136 12.53 -27.35 20.97
C GLU A 136 11.88 -28.45 20.12
N ASP A 137 11.41 -28.10 18.92
CA ASP A 137 10.85 -29.09 17.99
C ASP A 137 11.92 -30.10 17.54
N ALA A 138 13.14 -29.63 17.25
CA ALA A 138 14.25 -30.50 16.89
C ALA A 138 14.60 -31.51 18.00
N LYS A 139 14.57 -31.09 19.27
CA LYS A 139 14.75 -31.99 20.41
C LYS A 139 13.64 -33.04 20.51
N VAL A 140 12.40 -32.68 20.18
CA VAL A 140 11.28 -33.64 20.15
C VAL A 140 11.51 -34.68 19.05
N LEU A 141 11.83 -34.25 17.83
CA LEU A 141 12.10 -35.14 16.72
C LEU A 141 13.31 -36.05 16.97
N GLN A 142 14.38 -35.51 17.55
CA GLN A 142 15.57 -36.28 17.90
C GLN A 142 15.25 -37.45 18.84
N LYS A 143 14.37 -37.25 19.83
CA LYS A 143 13.94 -38.31 20.75
C LYS A 143 13.16 -39.43 20.06
N LEU A 144 12.40 -39.10 19.01
CA LEU A 144 11.63 -40.09 18.23
C LEU A 144 12.54 -40.92 17.32
N MET A 145 13.67 -40.36 16.90
CA MET A 145 14.67 -41.05 16.07
C MET A 145 15.63 -41.92 16.86
N ALA A 146 15.81 -41.64 18.16
CA ALA A 146 16.65 -42.46 19.01
C ALA A 146 16.15 -43.92 18.95
N PRO A 147 17.03 -44.89 18.62
CA PRO A 147 16.60 -46.27 18.46
C PRO A 147 15.96 -46.76 19.75
N SER A 148 14.66 -47.09 19.67
CA SER A 148 14.02 -47.90 20.70
C SER A 148 14.81 -49.20 20.75
N GLY A 149 15.58 -49.41 21.82
CA GLY A 149 16.44 -50.58 21.99
C GLY A 149 15.67 -51.90 21.76
N PRO A 150 16.38 -53.03 21.61
CA PRO A 150 15.77 -54.30 21.22
C PRO A 150 14.57 -54.60 22.12
N ARG A 151 13.37 -54.56 21.53
CA ARG A 151 12.13 -54.89 22.22
C ARG A 151 12.21 -56.38 22.57
N LYS A 152 12.37 -56.69 23.86
CA LYS A 152 12.24 -58.07 24.32
C LYS A 152 10.84 -58.55 23.93
N PRO A 153 10.70 -59.65 23.19
CA PRO A 153 9.38 -60.19 22.87
C PRO A 153 8.66 -60.46 24.19
N ALA A 154 7.37 -60.10 24.24
CA ALA A 154 6.54 -60.43 25.39
C ALA A 154 6.56 -61.95 25.58
N PRO A 155 6.72 -62.45 26.81
CA PRO A 155 6.68 -63.89 27.07
C PRO A 155 5.31 -64.41 26.64
N VAL A 156 5.29 -65.30 25.64
CA VAL A 156 4.07 -65.99 25.23
C VAL A 156 3.69 -66.98 26.33
N PRO A 157 2.44 -66.98 26.84
CA PRO A 157 2.04 -67.83 27.96
C PRO A 157 2.08 -69.33 27.64
N GLU A 158 2.16 -69.71 26.37
CA GLU A 158 2.24 -71.10 25.91
C GLU A 158 3.69 -71.62 25.78
N ALA A 159 4.70 -70.74 25.83
CA ALA A 159 6.08 -71.17 26.02
C ALA A 159 6.27 -71.43 27.51
N GLY A 160 6.36 -72.71 27.87
CA GLY A 160 6.46 -73.20 29.25
C GLY A 160 7.33 -72.34 30.16
N THR A 161 6.88 -72.20 31.40
CA THR A 161 7.50 -71.37 32.44
C THR A 161 9.02 -71.55 32.48
N ALA A 162 9.76 -70.53 32.07
CA ALA A 162 11.23 -70.50 32.09
C ALA A 162 11.84 -70.51 33.51
N ASN A 163 11.03 -70.78 34.54
CA ASN A 163 11.41 -70.91 35.94
C ASN A 163 11.29 -72.35 36.46
N ALA A 164 11.23 -73.35 35.58
CA ALA A 164 11.50 -74.72 36.00
C ALA A 164 12.97 -74.82 36.46
N PRO A 165 13.27 -75.43 37.63
CA PRO A 165 14.65 -75.67 38.04
C PRO A 165 15.34 -76.43 36.91
N LYS A 166 16.55 -75.99 36.53
CA LYS A 166 17.36 -76.65 35.49
C LYS A 166 17.63 -78.08 35.94
N ARG A 167 16.78 -79.03 35.56
CA ARG A 167 17.02 -80.45 35.78
C ARG A 167 18.29 -80.81 35.02
N SER A 168 19.23 -81.45 35.69
CA SER A 168 20.44 -81.91 35.02
C SER A 168 20.08 -82.88 33.90
N THR A 169 20.92 -82.95 32.87
CA THR A 169 20.75 -83.90 31.77
C THR A 169 20.59 -85.34 32.29
N GLU A 170 21.31 -85.66 33.36
CA GLU A 170 21.24 -86.94 34.08
C GLU A 170 19.84 -87.24 34.65
N GLN A 171 19.20 -86.25 35.28
CA GLN A 171 17.83 -86.41 35.79
C GLN A 171 16.82 -86.60 34.66
N GLN A 172 17.03 -85.93 33.52
CA GLN A 172 16.16 -86.07 32.35
C GLN A 172 16.29 -87.47 31.72
N PHE A 173 17.50 -88.02 31.65
CA PHE A 173 17.71 -89.40 31.17
C PHE A 173 17.16 -90.45 32.14
N ALA A 174 17.35 -90.24 33.45
CA ALA A 174 16.84 -91.17 34.46
C ALA A 174 15.30 -91.25 34.44
N ASP A 175 14.61 -90.12 34.37
CA ASP A 175 13.14 -90.08 34.25
C ASP A 175 12.65 -90.74 32.94
N ALA A 176 13.36 -90.51 31.82
CA ALA A 176 12.98 -91.09 30.54
C ALA A 176 13.11 -92.62 30.52
N ILE A 177 14.19 -93.17 31.09
CA ILE A 177 14.39 -94.62 31.18
C ILE A 177 13.38 -95.23 32.17
N SER A 178 13.14 -94.57 33.31
CA SER A 178 12.18 -95.05 34.31
C SER A 178 10.75 -95.09 33.76
N ASN A 179 10.34 -94.13 32.95
CA ASN A 179 9.00 -94.12 32.34
C ASN A 179 8.86 -95.09 31.16
N ALA A 180 9.97 -95.49 30.52
CA ALA A 180 9.93 -96.38 29.36
C ALA A 180 9.95 -97.87 29.73
N PHE A 181 10.42 -98.22 30.93
CA PHE A 181 10.64 -99.61 31.35
C PHE A 181 10.09 -99.95 32.75
N GLY A 182 9.34 -99.04 33.37
CA GLY A 182 8.57 -99.29 34.60
C GLY A 182 7.09 -99.50 34.30
#